data_AF-A0A397E5Z8-F1
#
_entry.id   AF-A0A397E5Z8-F1
#
_cell.length_a   1.000
_cell.length_b   1.000
_cell.length_c   1.000
_cell.angle_alpha   90.00
_cell.angle_beta   90.00
_cell.angle_gamma   90.00
#
_symmetry.space_group_name_H-M   'P 1'
#
loop_
_entity.id
_entity.type
_entity.pdbx_description
1 polymer ?
#
loop_
_entity_poly.entity_id
_entity_poly.type
_entity_poly.pdbx_seq_one_letter_code
_entity_poly.pdbx_strand_id
1 'polypeptide(L)'
;MKTVVLLALVAAVQSAGLETYLPKSLFQSVFPNALPIYSYENMIAVSKIYPAFANTGNVDVDKREVAAFLGQIALESGYLQYVEEINKSTMCQASADYPCAPGKQYFGRGPIQLSWNYNYKDFGTAAGKDLVANPDLVAQDPQLV
;
A
#
# COMPACT_ATOMS: atom_id res chain seq x y z
N MET A 1 56.00 5.42 -18.84
CA MET A 1 54.61 5.04 -19.13
C MET A 1 53.79 5.27 -17.86
N LYS A 2 52.90 6.26 -17.86
CA LYS A 2 51.97 6.51 -16.75
C LYS A 2 50.64 5.85 -17.12
N THR A 3 50.28 4.78 -16.41
CA THR A 3 48.98 4.13 -16.55
C THR A 3 47.95 4.98 -15.80
N VAL A 4 47.04 5.61 -16.53
CA VAL A 4 45.87 6.29 -15.96
C VAL A 4 44.77 5.25 -15.82
N VAL A 5 44.41 4.91 -14.59
CA VAL A 5 43.24 4.08 -14.28
C VAL A 5 42.03 5.01 -14.27
N LEU A 6 41.15 4.87 -15.27
CA LEU A 6 39.89 5.58 -15.33
C LEU A 6 38.90 4.86 -14.39
N LEU A 7 38.73 5.37 -13.17
CA LEU A 7 37.65 4.94 -12.28
C LEU A 7 36.34 5.52 -12.84
N ALA A 8 35.52 4.69 -13.48
CA ALA A 8 34.14 5.06 -13.78
C ALA A 8 33.39 5.12 -12.44
N LEU A 9 33.15 6.34 -11.94
CA LEU A 9 32.14 6.56 -10.91
C LEU A 9 30.77 6.28 -11.55
N VAL A 10 30.26 5.07 -11.34
CA VAL A 10 28.82 4.84 -11.44
C VAL A 10 28.24 5.65 -10.28
N ALA A 11 27.67 6.81 -10.56
CA ALA A 11 26.86 7.52 -9.58
C ALA A 11 25.76 6.54 -9.16
N ALA A 12 25.80 6.08 -7.92
CA ALA A 12 24.65 5.40 -7.34
C ALA A 12 23.50 6.39 -7.45
N VAL A 13 22.49 6.07 -8.26
CA VAL A 13 21.23 6.81 -8.22
C VAL A 13 20.75 6.65 -6.78
N GLN A 14 20.78 7.74 -6.03
CA GLN A 14 20.27 7.76 -4.67
C GLN A 14 18.81 7.33 -4.77
N SER A 15 18.48 6.17 -4.19
CA SER A 15 17.13 5.64 -4.15
C SER A 15 16.18 6.76 -3.70
N ALA A 16 15.29 7.13 -4.60
CA ALA A 16 14.27 8.13 -4.38
C ALA A 16 13.05 7.37 -3.85
N GLY A 17 12.91 7.24 -2.54
CA GLY A 17 11.71 6.63 -1.94
C GLY A 17 10.43 7.38 -2.32
N LEU A 18 9.27 6.83 -1.96
CA LEU A 18 7.95 7.41 -2.24
C LEU A 18 7.87 8.92 -1.92
N GLU A 19 8.52 9.35 -0.83
CA GLU A 19 8.59 10.74 -0.39
C GLU A 19 9.17 11.72 -1.43
N THR A 20 9.95 11.22 -2.39
CA THR A 20 10.53 12.01 -3.48
C THR A 20 9.47 12.47 -4.48
N TYR A 21 8.49 11.61 -4.75
CA TYR A 21 7.44 11.85 -5.73
C TYR A 21 6.11 12.24 -5.07
N LEU A 22 5.96 11.97 -3.77
CA LEU A 22 4.81 12.32 -2.95
C LEU A 22 5.26 13.02 -1.66
N PRO A 23 5.63 14.31 -1.73
CA PRO A 23 5.89 15.08 -0.52
C PRO A 23 4.60 15.25 0.30
N LYS A 24 4.74 15.42 1.62
CA LYS A 24 3.59 15.55 2.54
C LYS A 24 2.58 16.61 2.11
N SER A 25 3.05 17.75 1.62
CA SER A 25 2.20 18.83 1.12
C SER A 25 1.36 18.41 -0.09
N LEU A 26 1.92 17.60 -0.99
CA LEU A 26 1.18 17.06 -2.12
C LEU A 26 0.16 16.03 -1.66
N PHE A 27 0.53 15.12 -0.75
CA PHE A 27 -0.42 14.17 -0.15
C PHE A 27 -1.63 14.89 0.47
N GLN A 28 -1.37 15.93 1.28
CA GLN A 28 -2.42 16.75 1.91
C GLN A 28 -3.27 17.52 0.89
N SER A 29 -2.68 17.92 -0.25
CA SER A 29 -3.42 18.56 -1.33
C SER A 29 -4.32 17.59 -2.11
N VAL A 30 -3.88 16.34 -2.28
CA VAL A 30 -4.63 15.30 -3.01
C VAL A 30 -5.73 14.69 -2.13
N PHE A 31 -5.45 14.50 -0.84
CA PHE A 31 -6.38 13.92 0.13
C PHE A 31 -6.63 14.86 1.32
N PRO A 32 -7.24 16.04 1.09
CA PRO A 32 -7.43 17.05 2.14
C PRO A 32 -8.33 16.59 3.29
N ASN A 33 -9.16 15.58 3.04
CA ASN A 33 -10.13 15.03 4.00
C ASN A 33 -9.83 13.57 4.38
N ALA A 34 -8.60 13.10 4.18
CA ALA A 34 -8.23 11.73 4.54
C ALA A 34 -8.56 11.44 6.02
N LEU A 35 -9.14 10.27 6.29
CA LEU A 35 -9.38 9.82 7.66
C LEU A 35 -8.04 9.71 8.42
N PRO A 36 -8.02 9.96 9.75
CA PRO A 36 -6.78 9.92 10.54
C PRO A 36 -5.99 8.61 10.48
N ILE A 37 -6.63 7.49 10.17
CA ILE A 37 -5.96 6.19 10.02
C ILE A 37 -5.00 6.17 8.82
N TYR A 38 -5.29 6.94 7.76
CA TYR A 38 -4.46 7.09 6.57
C TYR A 38 -3.39 8.17 6.78
N SER A 39 -2.43 7.88 7.65
CA SER A 39 -1.31 8.79 7.95
C SER A 39 -0.26 8.78 6.84
N TYR A 40 0.18 9.97 6.43
CA TYR A 40 1.32 10.14 5.52
C TYR A 40 2.58 9.45 6.05
N GLU A 41 2.87 9.61 7.34
CA GLU A 41 4.04 9.04 7.99
C GLU A 41 4.02 7.50 7.94
N ASN A 42 2.85 6.89 8.17
CA ASN A 42 2.70 5.44 8.06
C ASN A 42 2.84 4.96 6.62
N MET A 43 2.23 5.64 5.65
CA MET A 43 2.39 5.31 4.24
C MET A 43 3.87 5.33 3.80
N ILE A 44 4.64 6.34 4.24
CA ILE A 44 6.08 6.41 3.98
C ILE A 44 6.85 5.31 4.75
N ALA A 45 6.44 4.96 5.97
CA ALA A 45 7.09 3.88 6.72
C ALA A 45 6.85 2.51 6.07
N VAL A 46 5.62 2.23 5.62
CA VAL A 46 5.24 0.97 4.95
C VAL A 46 5.87 0.87 3.57
N SER A 47 5.93 1.97 2.80
CA SER A 47 6.56 1.95 1.47
C SER A 47 8.03 1.50 1.52
N LYS A 48 8.74 1.77 2.62
CA LYS A 48 10.13 1.33 2.82
C LYS A 48 10.29 -0.18 2.97
N ILE A 49 9.22 -0.91 3.31
CA ILE A 49 9.20 -2.38 3.32
C ILE A 49 9.21 -2.92 1.88
N TYR A 50 8.77 -2.12 0.90
CA TYR A 50 8.71 -2.46 -0.52
C TYR A 50 9.68 -1.58 -1.33
N PRO A 51 11.01 -1.78 -1.21
CA PRO A 51 12.02 -0.85 -1.72
C PRO A 51 12.07 -0.68 -3.24
N ALA A 52 11.34 -1.51 -4.00
CA ALA A 52 11.19 -1.36 -5.44
C ALA A 52 10.08 -0.36 -5.83
N PHE A 53 9.10 -0.13 -4.94
CA PHE A 53 7.99 0.77 -5.20
C PHE A 53 8.47 2.20 -5.35
N ALA A 54 8.12 2.84 -6.47
CA ALA A 54 8.56 4.17 -6.86
C ALA A 54 10.10 4.30 -6.96
N ASN A 55 10.80 3.20 -7.26
CA ASN A 55 12.27 3.17 -7.24
C ASN A 55 12.84 2.22 -8.30
N THR A 56 12.34 2.31 -9.54
CA THR A 56 12.78 1.49 -10.67
C THR A 56 14.01 2.06 -11.40
N GLY A 57 14.41 3.29 -11.07
CA GLY A 57 15.55 3.98 -11.68
C GLY A 57 15.17 4.81 -12.92
N ASN A 58 13.89 4.90 -13.25
CA ASN A 58 13.36 5.76 -14.30
C ASN A 58 12.31 6.71 -13.71
N VAL A 59 12.69 7.98 -13.58
CA VAL A 59 11.89 9.05 -12.95
C VAL A 59 10.47 9.15 -13.52
N ASP A 60 10.31 8.99 -14.83
CA ASP A 60 8.99 9.09 -15.46
C ASP A 60 8.13 7.85 -15.17
N VAL A 61 8.75 6.67 -15.08
CA VAL A 61 8.07 5.44 -14.67
C VAL A 61 7.68 5.51 -13.20
N ASP A 62 8.59 5.94 -12.33
CA ASP A 62 8.35 6.05 -10.89
C ASP A 62 7.22 7.05 -10.57
N LYS A 63 7.19 8.21 -11.25
CA LYS A 63 6.06 9.16 -11.16
C LYS A 63 4.73 8.55 -11.62
N ARG A 64 4.75 7.75 -12.70
CA ARG A 64 3.53 7.08 -13.20
C ARG A 64 3.06 5.99 -12.24
N GLU A 65 3.96 5.23 -11.64
CA GLU A 65 3.63 4.23 -10.63
C GLU A 65 2.96 4.89 -9.41
N VAL A 66 3.54 5.97 -8.90
CA VAL A 66 2.94 6.74 -7.79
C VAL A 66 1.58 7.30 -8.18
N ALA A 67 1.46 7.92 -9.36
CA ALA A 67 0.16 8.44 -9.82
C ALA A 67 -0.90 7.35 -9.99
N ALA A 68 -0.52 6.16 -10.49
CA ALA A 68 -1.42 5.03 -10.63
C ALA A 68 -1.86 4.48 -9.26
N PHE A 69 -0.93 4.31 -8.33
CA PHE A 69 -1.23 3.92 -6.95
C PHE A 69 -2.21 4.91 -6.30
N LEU A 70 -1.92 6.21 -6.37
CA LEU A 70 -2.78 7.25 -5.80
C LEU A 70 -4.16 7.31 -6.46
N GLY A 71 -4.22 7.13 -7.78
CA GLY A 71 -5.48 7.08 -8.51
C GLY A 71 -6.37 5.91 -8.08
N GLN A 72 -5.78 4.73 -7.90
CA GLN A 72 -6.49 3.54 -7.43
C GLN A 72 -7.01 3.74 -6.01
N ILE A 73 -6.16 4.14 -5.06
CA ILE A 73 -6.63 4.33 -3.68
C ILE A 73 -7.66 5.47 -3.57
N ALA A 74 -7.55 6.52 -4.39
CA ALA A 74 -8.53 7.59 -4.44
C ALA A 74 -9.91 7.07 -4.89
N LEU A 75 -9.95 6.22 -5.92
CA LEU A 75 -11.17 5.62 -6.41
C LEU A 75 -11.80 4.67 -5.38
N GLU A 76 -11.01 3.73 -4.87
CA GLU A 76 -11.50 2.64 -4.02
C GLU A 76 -11.97 3.13 -2.64
N SER A 77 -11.26 4.09 -2.04
CA SER A 77 -11.54 4.58 -0.68
C SER A 77 -12.32 5.90 -0.62
N GLY A 78 -12.74 6.44 -1.78
CA GLY A 78 -13.38 7.75 -1.86
C GLY A 78 -12.46 8.88 -1.38
N TYR A 79 -11.25 8.95 -1.93
CA TYR A 79 -10.20 9.90 -1.52
C TYR A 79 -9.79 9.74 -0.05
N LEU A 80 -9.60 8.49 0.40
CA LEU A 80 -9.22 8.12 1.77
C LEU A 80 -10.24 8.54 2.84
N GLN A 81 -11.51 8.71 2.47
CA GLN A 81 -12.60 9.07 3.39
C GLN A 81 -13.38 7.86 3.92
N TYR A 82 -13.15 6.67 3.34
CA TYR A 82 -13.75 5.42 3.78
C TYR A 82 -12.67 4.39 4.07
N VAL A 83 -12.75 3.76 5.23
CA VAL A 83 -11.86 2.65 5.63
C VAL A 83 -12.52 1.30 5.47
N GLU A 84 -13.85 1.25 5.48
CA GLU A 84 -14.64 0.05 5.20
C GLU A 84 -15.60 0.33 4.04
N GLU A 85 -15.89 -0.71 3.28
CA GLU A 85 -16.93 -0.71 2.25
C GLU A 85 -18.27 -0.23 2.82
N ILE A 86 -18.98 0.59 2.05
CA ILE A 86 -20.27 1.16 2.46
C ILE A 86 -21.36 0.10 2.43
N ASN A 87 -21.46 -0.68 1.35
CA ASN A 87 -22.49 -1.71 1.17
C ASN A 87 -21.91 -3.12 1.38
N LYS A 88 -21.66 -3.44 2.65
CA LYS A 88 -20.91 -4.63 3.06
C LYS A 88 -21.58 -5.94 2.66
N SER A 89 -20.77 -6.91 2.26
CA SER A 89 -21.16 -8.31 2.11
C SER A 89 -20.14 -9.25 2.77
N THR A 90 -20.50 -10.52 2.97
CA THR A 90 -19.60 -11.47 3.65
C THR A 90 -18.31 -11.74 2.86
N MET A 91 -18.37 -11.71 1.52
CA MET A 91 -17.23 -11.98 0.61
C MET A 91 -16.41 -13.21 1.00
N CYS A 92 -17.10 -14.33 1.23
CA CYS A 92 -16.48 -15.60 1.55
C CYS A 92 -16.66 -16.58 0.38
N GLN A 93 -15.54 -17.01 -0.20
CA GLN A 93 -15.45 -18.14 -1.12
C GLN A 93 -14.56 -19.20 -0.48
N ALA A 94 -15.13 -19.99 0.42
CA ALA A 94 -14.39 -20.98 1.19
C ALA A 94 -13.83 -22.09 0.29
N SER A 95 -12.56 -22.43 0.49
CA SER A 95 -11.91 -23.62 -0.05
C SER A 95 -10.99 -24.25 0.99
N ALA A 96 -10.39 -25.40 0.68
CA ALA A 96 -9.41 -26.03 1.57
C ALA A 96 -8.21 -25.12 1.83
N ASP A 97 -7.72 -24.43 0.80
CA ASP A 97 -6.59 -23.50 0.94
C ASP A 97 -7.02 -22.15 1.52
N TYR A 98 -8.27 -21.73 1.31
CA TYR A 98 -8.76 -20.43 1.73
C TYR A 98 -10.03 -20.58 2.56
N PRO A 99 -9.92 -21.05 3.82
CA PRO A 99 -11.07 -21.16 4.70
C PRO A 99 -11.61 -19.77 5.07
N CYS A 100 -12.90 -19.72 5.43
CA CYS A 100 -13.49 -18.55 6.06
C CYS A 100 -13.67 -18.81 7.55
N ALA A 101 -13.33 -17.84 8.39
CA ALA A 101 -13.56 -17.94 9.82
C ALA A 101 -15.07 -17.74 10.12
N PRO A 102 -15.67 -18.54 11.04
CA PRO A 102 -17.07 -18.41 11.40
C PRO A 102 -17.44 -17.00 11.86
N GLY A 103 -18.52 -16.45 11.30
CA GLY A 103 -19.02 -15.12 11.64
C GLY A 103 -18.19 -13.94 11.14
N LYS A 104 -17.12 -14.20 10.37
CA LYS A 104 -16.26 -13.14 9.80
C LYS A 104 -16.70 -12.74 8.39
N GLN A 105 -16.41 -11.49 8.06
CA GLN A 105 -16.75 -10.89 6.77
C GLN A 105 -15.51 -10.21 6.17
N TYR A 106 -15.35 -10.38 4.86
CA TYR A 106 -14.18 -9.95 4.09
C TYR A 106 -14.54 -8.89 3.05
N PHE A 107 -15.52 -8.02 3.38
CA PHE A 107 -15.80 -6.81 2.59
C PHE A 107 -14.58 -5.90 2.49
N GLY A 108 -14.64 -4.92 1.60
CA GLY A 108 -13.55 -3.98 1.35
C GLY A 108 -13.07 -3.26 2.61
N ARG A 109 -11.76 -3.33 2.89
CA ARG A 109 -11.10 -2.52 3.92
C ARG A 109 -9.82 -1.87 3.43
N GLY A 110 -9.47 -0.73 4.02
CA GLY A 110 -8.24 0.00 3.73
C GLY A 110 -8.25 0.72 2.37
N PRO A 111 -7.08 1.22 1.94
CA PRO A 111 -6.99 2.21 0.87
C PRO A 111 -7.35 1.64 -0.51
N ILE A 112 -7.10 0.35 -0.73
CA ILE A 112 -7.42 -0.36 -1.98
C ILE A 112 -8.66 -1.28 -1.84
N GLN A 113 -9.42 -1.15 -0.75
CA GLN A 113 -10.59 -1.98 -0.46
C GLN A 113 -10.32 -3.49 -0.58
N LEU A 114 -9.33 -3.97 0.19
CA LEU A 114 -8.98 -5.39 0.28
C LEU A 114 -10.24 -6.20 0.59
N SER A 115 -10.54 -7.14 -0.30
CA SER A 115 -11.82 -7.86 -0.34
C SER A 115 -11.58 -9.35 -0.56
N TRP A 116 -12.49 -10.19 -0.07
CA TRP A 116 -12.48 -11.66 -0.15
C TRP A 116 -11.48 -12.39 0.75
N ASN A 117 -11.93 -13.49 1.35
CA ASN A 117 -11.15 -14.35 2.26
C ASN A 117 -9.76 -14.74 1.74
N TYR A 118 -9.61 -14.97 0.44
CA TYR A 118 -8.33 -15.35 -0.14
C TYR A 118 -7.30 -14.22 -0.12
N ASN A 119 -7.72 -12.99 -0.43
CA ASN A 119 -6.82 -11.83 -0.36
C ASN A 119 -6.48 -11.48 1.09
N TYR A 120 -7.43 -11.62 2.03
CA TYR A 120 -7.14 -11.47 3.45
C TYR A 120 -6.13 -12.50 3.95
N LYS A 121 -6.20 -13.76 3.48
CA LYS A 121 -5.21 -14.79 3.83
C LYS A 121 -3.82 -14.45 3.29
N ASP A 122 -3.73 -14.09 2.01
CA ASP A 122 -2.44 -13.82 1.36
C ASP A 122 -1.80 -12.54 1.92
N PHE A 123 -2.58 -11.47 2.11
CA PHE A 123 -2.11 -10.26 2.75
C PHE A 123 -1.73 -10.49 4.21
N GLY A 124 -2.53 -11.25 4.97
CA GLY A 124 -2.22 -11.60 6.35
C GLY A 124 -0.91 -12.37 6.48
N THR A 125 -0.64 -13.28 5.53
CA THR A 125 0.64 -13.99 5.46
C THR A 125 1.81 -13.02 5.25
N ALA A 126 1.68 -12.09 4.30
CA ALA A 126 2.71 -11.08 4.05
C ALA A 126 2.91 -10.11 5.24
N ALA A 127 1.82 -9.77 5.95
CA ALA A 127 1.84 -8.88 7.10
C ALA A 127 2.17 -9.58 8.43
N GLY A 128 2.31 -10.91 8.44
CA GLY A 128 2.52 -11.69 9.66
C GLY A 128 1.34 -11.64 10.65
N LYS A 129 0.11 -11.49 10.15
CA LYS A 129 -1.13 -11.39 10.95
C LYS A 129 -2.18 -12.37 10.43
N ASP A 130 -2.92 -13.02 11.34
CA ASP A 130 -4.08 -13.83 10.95
C ASP A 130 -5.28 -12.94 10.64
N LEU A 131 -5.32 -12.44 9.41
CA LEU A 131 -6.41 -11.59 8.92
C LEU A 131 -7.63 -12.40 8.44
N VAL A 132 -7.54 -13.73 8.36
CA VAL A 132 -8.71 -14.58 8.11
C VAL A 132 -9.57 -14.65 9.36
N ALA A 133 -8.96 -14.85 10.53
CA ALA A 133 -9.65 -14.80 11.81
C ALA A 133 -9.94 -13.36 12.29
N ASN A 134 -9.12 -12.39 11.89
CA ASN A 134 -9.22 -11.00 12.36
C ASN A 134 -9.26 -9.98 11.19
N PRO A 135 -10.23 -10.07 10.26
CA PRO A 135 -10.28 -9.18 9.10
C PRO A 135 -10.48 -7.71 9.47
N ASP A 136 -11.12 -7.44 10.61
CA ASP A 136 -11.35 -6.07 11.10
C ASP A 136 -10.04 -5.31 11.41
N LEU A 137 -8.93 -6.02 11.61
CA LEU A 137 -7.62 -5.39 11.85
C LEU A 137 -7.19 -4.49 10.68
N VAL A 138 -7.57 -4.81 9.44
CA VAL A 138 -7.25 -3.97 8.28
C VAL A 138 -7.86 -2.57 8.40
N ALA A 139 -8.97 -2.41 9.13
CA ALA A 139 -9.59 -1.10 9.36
C ALA A 139 -9.21 -0.46 10.71
N GLN A 140 -8.35 -1.09 11.50
CA GLN A 140 -8.03 -0.65 12.87
C GLN A 140 -6.53 -0.42 13.09
N ASP A 141 -5.68 -1.16 12.40
CA ASP A 141 -4.23 -1.08 12.52
C ASP A 141 -3.66 -0.12 11.46
N PRO A 142 -3.13 1.05 11.86
CA PRO A 142 -2.56 2.02 10.92
C PRO A 142 -1.34 1.52 10.13
N GLN A 143 -0.76 0.36 10.48
CA GLN A 143 0.31 -0.27 9.71
C GLN A 143 -0.19 -1.15 8.55
N LEU A 144 -1.50 -1.41 8.48
CA LEU A 144 -2.14 -2.20 7.42
C LEU A 144 -2.82 -1.34 6.34
N VAL A 145 -2.75 -0.02 6.47
CA VAL A 145 -3.39 0.96 5.55
C VAL A 145 -2.43 2.05 5.09
#